data_AF-I0IKE8-F1
#
_entry.id   AF-I0IKE8-F1
#
_cell.length_a   1.000
_cell.length_b   1.000
_cell.length_c   1.000
_cell.angle_alpha   90.00
_cell.angle_beta   90.00
_cell.angle_gamma   90.00
#
_symmetry.space_group_name_H-M   'P 1'
#
loop_
_entity.id
_entity.type
_entity.pdbx_description
1 polymer ?
#
loop_
_entity_poly.entity_id
_entity_poly.type
_entity_poly.pdbx_seq_one_letter_code
_entity_poly.pdbx_strand_id
1 'polypeptide(L)'
;MPEFKLEMDLGDNGGQISFQTIEEFEQWIAKERQFVNRFPWNQFNQQNQPQQYQSNIDKKLNDVINGINQIKNNNSQEFANGKILEIKAILEPTFKNHSIIFSESAKGRFLQDKLNGNSYSALISYLSLTNWGRGIPLQQNQLNYLAVLGYVDSIIYEKGISEEKSKSISDSLKILDEKWRKDLQSNQFKFNEIHSTIHSKISEINKWFAETSSDIRKEETQRKEMWEEILQSSKKEIQTTIEEGKNLLDDIKKQYDEHMTMAAPVTYWSTERDHFKKLIGYLSVGIATEFLVFGWEPKSIFLFWY
;
A
#
# COMPACT_ATOMS: atom_id res chain seq x y z
N MET A 1 -66.92 -32.93 14.81
CA MET A 1 -66.00 -31.99 14.14
C MET A 1 -66.80 -31.15 13.16
N PRO A 2 -66.49 -29.86 13.00
CA PRO A 2 -67.11 -29.02 11.99
C PRO A 2 -66.82 -29.58 10.58
N GLU A 3 -67.76 -29.38 9.65
CA GLU A 3 -67.56 -29.67 8.24
C GLU A 3 -66.44 -28.78 7.69
N PHE A 4 -65.50 -29.37 6.95
CA PHE A 4 -64.36 -28.66 6.38
C PHE A 4 -64.42 -28.75 4.86
N LYS A 5 -64.45 -27.60 4.20
CA LYS A 5 -64.31 -27.53 2.75
C LYS A 5 -63.51 -26.29 2.41
N LEU A 6 -62.33 -26.47 1.82
CA LEU A 6 -61.46 -25.39 1.41
C LEU A 6 -61.18 -25.50 -0.08
N GLU A 7 -61.65 -24.53 -0.84
CA GLU A 7 -61.34 -24.37 -2.26
C GLU A 7 -60.44 -23.14 -2.44
N MET A 8 -59.30 -23.33 -3.09
CA MET A 8 -58.30 -22.29 -3.34
C MET A 8 -57.93 -22.24 -4.82
N ASP A 9 -57.76 -21.04 -5.33
CA ASP A 9 -57.17 -20.78 -6.63
C ASP A 9 -55.70 -20.36 -6.44
N LEU A 10 -54.77 -21.13 -7.00
CA LEU A 10 -53.34 -20.85 -6.96
C LEU A 10 -52.85 -20.09 -8.22
N GLY A 11 -53.75 -19.78 -9.16
CA GLY A 11 -53.42 -19.12 -10.43
C GLY A 11 -52.47 -19.96 -11.29
N ASP A 12 -51.54 -19.32 -12.00
CA ASP A 12 -50.56 -19.99 -12.87
C ASP A 12 -49.61 -20.93 -12.11
N ASN A 13 -49.57 -20.84 -10.79
CA ASN A 13 -48.72 -21.67 -9.94
C ASN A 13 -49.33 -23.05 -9.68
N GLY A 14 -50.61 -23.30 -9.92
CA GLY A 14 -51.21 -24.61 -9.64
C GLY A 14 -52.69 -24.79 -10.00
N GLY A 15 -53.34 -23.77 -10.54
CA GLY A 15 -54.77 -23.79 -10.84
C GLY A 15 -55.62 -23.89 -9.58
N GLN A 16 -56.80 -24.48 -9.71
CA GLN A 16 -57.72 -24.69 -8.58
C GLN A 16 -57.42 -25.99 -7.85
N ILE A 17 -57.41 -25.91 -6.52
CA ILE A 17 -57.29 -27.06 -5.62
C ILE A 17 -58.40 -27.02 -4.58
N SER A 18 -58.87 -28.19 -4.15
CA SER A 18 -59.95 -28.32 -3.18
C SER A 18 -59.64 -29.42 -2.19
N PHE A 19 -59.96 -29.17 -0.93
CA PHE A 19 -59.79 -30.12 0.18
C PHE A 19 -61.14 -30.36 0.84
N GLN A 20 -61.49 -31.64 1.02
CA GLN A 20 -62.75 -32.05 1.64
C GLN A 20 -62.60 -32.39 3.13
N THR A 21 -61.36 -32.56 3.61
CA THR A 21 -61.10 -32.83 5.02
C THR A 21 -59.90 -32.04 5.52
N ILE A 22 -59.82 -31.86 6.84
CA ILE A 22 -58.68 -31.21 7.48
C ILE A 22 -57.42 -32.05 7.27
N GLU A 23 -57.54 -33.38 7.33
CA GLU A 23 -56.42 -34.31 7.17
C GLU A 23 -55.80 -34.21 5.78
N GLU A 24 -56.63 -34.07 4.74
CA GLU A 24 -56.17 -33.88 3.35
C GLU A 24 -55.36 -32.59 3.22
N PHE A 25 -55.88 -31.49 3.79
CA PHE A 25 -55.20 -30.21 3.79
C PHE A 25 -53.91 -30.22 4.61
N GLU A 26 -53.87 -30.90 5.75
CA GLU A 26 -52.67 -31.05 6.58
C GLU A 26 -51.58 -31.85 5.89
N GLN A 27 -51.94 -32.92 5.16
CA GLN A 27 -50.98 -33.67 4.36
C GLN A 27 -50.40 -32.81 3.24
N TRP A 28 -51.25 -32.02 2.58
CA TRP A 28 -50.82 -31.11 1.53
C TRP A 28 -49.88 -30.01 2.07
N ILE A 29 -50.23 -29.33 3.16
CA ILE A 29 -49.37 -28.27 3.72
C ILE A 29 -48.05 -28.84 4.24
N ALA A 30 -48.05 -30.06 4.79
CA ALA A 30 -46.84 -30.75 5.20
C ALA A 30 -45.92 -31.05 4.02
N LYS A 31 -46.48 -31.49 2.89
CA LYS A 31 -45.73 -31.72 1.64
C LYS A 31 -45.12 -30.43 1.10
N GLU A 32 -45.87 -29.33 1.06
CA GLU A 32 -45.36 -28.03 0.62
C GLU A 32 -44.24 -27.52 1.54
N ARG A 33 -44.42 -27.66 2.85
CA ARG A 33 -43.40 -27.30 3.84
C ARG A 33 -42.14 -28.14 3.66
N GLN A 34 -42.28 -29.45 3.45
CA GLN A 34 -41.16 -30.34 3.20
C GLN A 34 -40.42 -29.93 1.93
N PHE A 35 -41.14 -29.60 0.85
CA PHE A 35 -40.56 -29.12 -0.40
C PHE A 35 -39.71 -27.86 -0.18
N VAL A 36 -40.25 -26.83 0.48
CA VAL A 36 -39.52 -25.59 0.79
C VAL A 36 -38.32 -25.85 1.70
N ASN A 37 -38.43 -26.76 2.67
CA ASN A 37 -37.34 -27.04 3.61
C ASN A 37 -36.18 -27.85 3.01
N ARG A 38 -36.33 -28.41 1.79
CA ARG A 38 -35.23 -29.07 1.08
C ARG A 38 -34.16 -28.11 0.57
N PHE A 39 -34.48 -26.82 0.43
CA PHE A 39 -33.51 -25.84 -0.04
C PHE A 39 -32.52 -25.47 1.08
N PRO A 40 -31.22 -25.31 0.77
CA PRO A 40 -30.17 -25.02 1.75
C PRO A 40 -30.15 -23.53 2.15
N TRP A 41 -31.23 -23.05 2.75
CA TRP A 41 -31.41 -21.64 3.16
C TRP A 41 -30.30 -21.11 4.08
N ASN A 42 -29.72 -22.00 4.90
CA ASN A 42 -28.65 -21.68 5.84
C ASN A 42 -27.27 -21.44 5.20
N GLN A 43 -27.11 -21.70 3.89
CA GLN A 43 -25.86 -21.41 3.18
C GLN A 43 -25.59 -19.91 3.02
N PHE A 44 -26.58 -19.06 3.30
CA PHE A 44 -26.40 -17.62 3.38
C PHE A 44 -26.21 -17.22 4.85
N ASN A 45 -25.21 -16.39 5.16
CA ASN A 45 -25.04 -15.81 6.52
C ASN A 45 -26.34 -15.17 7.04
N GLN A 46 -26.54 -15.18 8.36
CA GLN A 46 -27.81 -14.77 9.01
C GLN A 46 -28.24 -13.32 8.76
N GLN A 47 -27.35 -12.47 8.26
CA GLN A 47 -27.67 -11.09 7.85
C GLN A 47 -28.23 -11.00 6.42
N ASN A 48 -28.38 -12.12 5.71
CA ASN A 48 -28.73 -12.14 4.30
C ASN A 48 -30.23 -12.37 4.07
N GLN A 49 -30.75 -11.72 3.03
CA GLN A 49 -32.16 -11.72 2.65
C GLN A 49 -32.77 -13.11 2.35
N PRO A 50 -32.04 -14.14 1.88
CA PRO A 50 -32.63 -15.48 1.69
C PRO A 50 -33.14 -16.14 2.97
N GLN A 51 -32.48 -15.92 4.12
CA GLN A 51 -32.97 -16.44 5.40
C GLN A 51 -34.20 -15.69 5.91
N GLN A 52 -34.28 -14.39 5.66
CA GLN A 52 -35.49 -13.59 5.94
C GLN A 52 -36.66 -14.07 5.09
N TYR A 53 -36.37 -14.41 3.83
CA TYR A 53 -37.34 -14.99 2.92
C TYR A 53 -37.88 -16.35 3.42
N GLN A 54 -37.00 -17.26 3.85
CA GLN A 54 -37.42 -18.52 4.49
C GLN A 54 -38.28 -18.26 5.73
N SER A 55 -37.82 -17.37 6.62
CA SER A 55 -38.56 -17.00 7.85
C SER A 55 -39.97 -16.50 7.55
N ASN A 56 -40.15 -15.72 6.47
CA ASN A 56 -41.46 -15.23 6.04
C ASN A 56 -42.36 -16.36 5.51
N ILE A 57 -41.80 -17.35 4.81
CA ILE A 57 -42.55 -18.55 4.41
C ILE A 57 -42.97 -19.34 5.65
N ASP A 58 -42.02 -19.63 6.55
CA ASP A 58 -42.29 -20.39 7.77
C ASP A 58 -43.36 -19.72 8.63
N LYS A 59 -43.32 -18.38 8.74
CA LYS A 59 -44.36 -17.61 9.45
C LYS A 59 -45.74 -17.87 8.84
N LYS A 60 -45.91 -17.71 7.53
CA LYS A 60 -47.18 -17.93 6.84
C LYS A 60 -47.69 -19.36 6.99
N LEU A 61 -46.81 -20.34 6.86
CA LEU A 61 -47.18 -21.75 7.03
C LEU A 61 -47.56 -22.07 8.48
N ASN A 62 -46.85 -21.49 9.46
CA ASN A 62 -47.18 -21.65 10.87
C ASN A 62 -48.52 -20.97 11.23
N ASP A 63 -48.82 -19.80 10.67
CA ASP A 63 -50.12 -19.12 10.85
C ASP A 63 -51.27 -20.01 10.35
N VAL A 64 -51.10 -20.69 9.21
CA VAL A 64 -52.06 -21.66 8.67
C VAL A 64 -52.21 -22.88 9.58
N ILE A 65 -51.10 -23.48 10.03
CA ILE A 65 -51.12 -24.63 10.95
C ILE A 65 -51.82 -24.27 12.27
N ASN A 66 -51.55 -23.08 12.81
CA ASN A 66 -52.23 -22.58 14.01
C ASN A 66 -53.73 -22.39 13.77
N GLY A 67 -54.13 -21.87 12.61
CA GLY A 67 -55.53 -21.77 12.20
C GLY A 67 -56.23 -23.14 12.17
N ILE A 68 -55.59 -24.16 11.59
CA ILE A 68 -56.12 -25.53 11.58
C ILE A 68 -56.25 -26.11 12.99
N ASN A 69 -55.25 -25.93 13.84
CA ASN A 69 -55.31 -26.38 15.23
C ASN A 69 -56.45 -25.70 16.00
N GLN A 70 -56.72 -24.42 15.74
CA GLN A 70 -57.86 -23.71 16.32
C GLN A 70 -59.20 -24.28 15.84
N ILE A 71 -59.33 -24.65 14.56
CA ILE A 71 -60.52 -25.32 14.03
C ILE A 71 -60.73 -26.67 14.74
N LYS A 72 -59.67 -27.48 14.90
CA LYS A 72 -59.77 -28.78 15.58
C LYS A 72 -60.20 -28.68 17.04
N ASN A 73 -59.79 -27.61 17.72
CA ASN A 73 -60.09 -27.38 19.14
C ASN A 73 -61.43 -26.67 19.37
N ASN A 74 -62.14 -26.25 18.31
CA ASN A 74 -63.41 -25.53 18.40
C ASN A 74 -64.52 -26.28 17.63
N ASN A 75 -65.63 -26.57 18.29
CA ASN A 75 -66.74 -27.31 17.69
C ASN A 75 -67.72 -26.44 16.89
N SER A 76 -67.54 -25.12 16.85
CA SER A 76 -68.44 -24.20 16.13
C SER A 76 -68.16 -24.17 14.62
N GLN A 77 -69.19 -24.42 13.81
CA GLN A 77 -69.11 -24.33 12.35
C GLN A 77 -68.85 -22.90 11.86
N GLU A 78 -69.45 -21.90 12.50
CA GLU A 78 -69.26 -20.48 12.14
C GLU A 78 -67.80 -20.06 12.36
N PHE A 79 -67.23 -20.49 13.49
CA PHE A 79 -65.81 -20.27 13.78
C PHE A 79 -64.91 -20.97 12.75
N ALA A 80 -65.22 -22.23 12.42
CA ALA A 80 -64.48 -22.99 11.42
C ALA A 80 -64.51 -22.30 10.05
N ASN A 81 -65.68 -21.86 9.59
CA ASN A 81 -65.85 -21.15 8.32
C ASN A 81 -65.04 -19.83 8.31
N GLY A 82 -65.06 -19.07 9.40
CA GLY A 82 -64.24 -17.85 9.54
C GLY A 82 -62.73 -18.15 9.41
N LYS A 83 -62.24 -19.19 10.08
CA LYS A 83 -60.83 -19.60 10.00
C LYS A 83 -60.43 -20.16 8.64
N ILE A 84 -61.33 -20.88 7.96
CA ILE A 84 -61.11 -21.36 6.59
C ILE A 84 -60.92 -20.16 5.64
N LEU A 85 -61.73 -19.11 5.78
CA LEU A 85 -61.59 -17.88 4.99
C LEU A 85 -60.27 -17.14 5.29
N GLU A 86 -59.85 -17.09 6.56
CA GLU A 86 -58.54 -16.52 6.93
C GLU A 86 -57.38 -17.32 6.32
N ILE A 87 -57.39 -18.65 6.42
CA ILE A 87 -56.39 -19.53 5.81
C ILE A 87 -56.33 -19.31 4.31
N LYS A 88 -57.48 -19.26 3.65
CA LYS A 88 -57.60 -18.98 2.22
C LYS A 88 -56.97 -17.63 1.85
N ALA A 89 -57.27 -16.58 2.63
CA ALA A 89 -56.73 -15.24 2.42
C ALA A 89 -55.21 -15.15 2.62
N ILE A 90 -54.60 -16.05 3.40
CA ILE A 90 -53.14 -16.16 3.54
C ILE A 90 -52.53 -16.92 2.35
N LEU A 91 -53.11 -18.06 2.00
CA LEU A 91 -52.50 -18.99 1.03
C LEU A 91 -52.70 -18.56 -0.42
N GLU A 92 -53.91 -18.18 -0.84
CA GLU A 92 -54.17 -17.84 -2.24
C GLU A 92 -53.23 -16.73 -2.75
N PRO A 93 -53.09 -15.56 -2.08
CA PRO A 93 -52.18 -14.53 -2.56
C PRO A 93 -50.72 -14.99 -2.51
N THR A 94 -50.36 -15.84 -1.56
CA THR A 94 -48.99 -16.34 -1.41
C THR A 94 -48.58 -17.22 -2.59
N PHE A 95 -49.48 -18.09 -3.07
CA PHE A 95 -49.22 -18.91 -4.25
C PHE A 95 -49.47 -18.17 -5.56
N LYS A 96 -50.57 -17.41 -5.70
CA LYS A 96 -50.88 -16.62 -6.91
C LYS A 96 -49.78 -15.61 -7.24
N ASN A 97 -49.27 -14.89 -6.23
CA ASN A 97 -48.21 -13.92 -6.42
C ASN A 97 -46.81 -14.56 -6.47
N HIS A 98 -46.72 -15.89 -6.62
CA HIS A 98 -45.46 -16.62 -6.70
C HIS A 98 -44.51 -16.27 -5.53
N SER A 99 -45.07 -16.04 -4.33
CA SER A 99 -44.29 -15.88 -3.11
C SER A 99 -43.84 -17.23 -2.57
N ILE A 100 -44.55 -18.31 -2.90
CA ILE A 100 -44.13 -19.71 -2.71
C ILE A 100 -44.44 -20.44 -4.02
N ILE A 101 -43.58 -21.37 -4.44
CA ILE A 101 -43.84 -22.23 -5.61
C ILE A 101 -44.55 -23.49 -5.14
N PHE A 102 -45.68 -23.81 -5.76
CA PHE A 102 -46.41 -25.05 -5.48
C PHE A 102 -45.59 -26.26 -5.95
N SER A 103 -45.38 -27.24 -5.07
CA SER A 103 -44.44 -28.34 -5.29
C SER A 103 -44.78 -29.21 -6.51
N GLU A 104 -46.07 -29.38 -6.85
CA GLU A 104 -46.50 -30.20 -7.98
C GLU A 104 -46.61 -29.45 -9.31
N SER A 105 -46.49 -28.12 -9.27
CA SER A 105 -46.50 -27.27 -10.46
C SER A 105 -45.33 -27.59 -11.39
N ALA A 106 -45.40 -27.14 -12.64
CA ALA A 106 -44.28 -27.29 -13.57
C ALA A 106 -42.98 -26.66 -13.03
N LYS A 107 -43.09 -25.49 -12.36
CA LYS A 107 -41.97 -24.83 -11.67
C LYS A 107 -41.47 -25.67 -10.50
N GLY A 108 -42.38 -26.25 -9.72
CA GLY A 108 -42.08 -27.12 -8.60
C GLY A 108 -41.31 -28.38 -9.04
N ARG A 109 -41.77 -29.05 -10.09
CA ARG A 109 -41.09 -30.23 -10.66
C ARG A 109 -39.71 -29.91 -11.19
N PHE A 110 -39.58 -28.83 -11.96
CA PHE A 110 -38.27 -28.34 -12.41
C PHE A 110 -37.30 -28.12 -11.25
N LEU A 111 -37.77 -27.54 -10.15
CA LEU A 111 -36.95 -27.32 -8.96
C LEU A 111 -36.64 -28.61 -8.20
N GLN A 112 -37.56 -29.58 -8.17
CA GLN A 112 -37.30 -30.91 -7.60
C GLN A 112 -36.19 -31.63 -8.35
N ASP A 113 -36.19 -31.57 -9.68
CA ASP A 113 -35.12 -32.15 -10.51
C ASP A 113 -33.78 -31.47 -10.23
N LYS A 114 -33.77 -30.14 -10.12
CA LYS A 114 -32.57 -29.38 -9.73
C LYS A 114 -32.08 -29.71 -8.32
N LEU A 115 -32.99 -29.87 -7.36
CA LEU A 115 -32.65 -30.25 -5.98
C LEU A 115 -31.94 -31.61 -5.91
N ASN A 116 -32.26 -32.54 -6.82
CA ASN A 116 -31.61 -33.85 -6.89
C ASN A 116 -30.19 -33.77 -7.50
N GLY A 117 -29.88 -32.73 -8.27
CA GLY A 117 -28.56 -32.50 -8.85
C GLY A 117 -27.66 -31.58 -8.01
N ASN A 118 -28.08 -30.32 -7.82
CA ASN A 118 -27.34 -29.34 -7.04
C ASN A 118 -28.30 -28.43 -6.26
N SER A 119 -28.31 -28.60 -4.94
CA SER A 119 -29.24 -27.92 -4.04
C SER A 119 -29.05 -26.40 -3.98
N TYR A 120 -27.81 -25.89 -4.16
CA TYR A 120 -27.53 -24.45 -4.17
C TYR A 120 -28.03 -23.79 -5.45
N SER A 121 -27.71 -24.37 -6.61
CA SER A 121 -28.25 -23.93 -7.91
C SER A 121 -29.78 -23.93 -7.88
N ALA A 122 -30.40 -24.98 -7.32
CA ALA A 122 -31.85 -25.08 -7.17
C ALA A 122 -32.43 -23.95 -6.31
N LEU A 123 -31.76 -23.58 -5.22
CA LEU A 123 -32.18 -22.45 -4.37
C LEU A 123 -32.10 -21.12 -5.12
N ILE A 124 -31.04 -20.89 -5.88
CA ILE A 124 -30.93 -19.68 -6.70
C ILE A 124 -32.00 -19.65 -7.79
N SER A 125 -32.28 -20.78 -8.44
CA SER A 125 -33.41 -20.91 -9.37
C SER A 125 -34.75 -20.60 -8.67
N TYR A 126 -34.99 -21.17 -7.48
CA TYR A 126 -36.19 -20.91 -6.69
C TYR A 126 -36.35 -19.40 -6.40
N LEU A 127 -35.28 -18.73 -5.95
CA LEU A 127 -35.32 -17.29 -5.66
C LEU A 127 -35.63 -16.47 -6.93
N SER A 128 -35.03 -16.81 -8.06
CA SER A 128 -35.28 -16.08 -9.32
C SER A 128 -36.68 -16.31 -9.92
N LEU A 129 -37.30 -17.46 -9.66
CA LEU A 129 -38.66 -17.80 -10.11
C LEU A 129 -39.75 -17.23 -9.20
N THR A 130 -39.40 -16.73 -8.01
CA THR A 130 -40.34 -16.14 -7.04
C THR A 130 -40.26 -14.62 -7.05
N ASN A 131 -41.41 -13.95 -6.90
CA ASN A 131 -41.46 -12.48 -6.96
C ASN A 131 -40.69 -11.81 -5.82
N TRP A 132 -40.65 -12.45 -4.65
CA TRP A 132 -39.88 -11.97 -3.50
C TRP A 132 -38.36 -12.18 -3.66
N GLY A 133 -37.94 -13.22 -4.40
CA GLY A 133 -36.52 -13.53 -4.58
C GLY A 133 -35.84 -12.77 -5.72
N ARG A 134 -36.59 -12.29 -6.72
CA ARG A 134 -36.08 -11.52 -7.88
C ARG A 134 -35.35 -10.20 -7.55
N GLY A 135 -35.39 -9.75 -6.30
CA GLY A 135 -34.69 -8.54 -5.85
C GLY A 135 -33.58 -8.79 -4.83
N ILE A 136 -33.28 -10.04 -4.50
CA ILE A 136 -32.28 -10.36 -3.46
C ILE A 136 -30.87 -10.17 -4.04
N PRO A 137 -30.10 -9.17 -3.57
CA PRO A 137 -28.72 -9.00 -4.01
C PRO A 137 -27.87 -10.15 -3.46
N LEU A 138 -27.26 -10.92 -4.35
CA LEU A 138 -26.24 -11.88 -3.98
C LEU A 138 -24.95 -11.11 -3.65
N GLN A 139 -24.35 -11.41 -2.50
CA GLN A 139 -23.05 -10.82 -2.14
C GLN A 139 -21.95 -11.37 -3.06
N GLN A 140 -20.84 -10.63 -3.23
CA GLN A 140 -19.75 -11.04 -4.13
C GLN A 140 -19.19 -12.44 -3.81
N ASN A 141 -19.10 -12.81 -2.53
CA ASN A 141 -18.66 -14.14 -2.09
C ASN A 141 -19.70 -15.25 -2.36
N GLN A 142 -20.93 -14.91 -2.73
CA GLN A 142 -22.02 -15.82 -3.07
C GLN A 142 -22.21 -15.95 -4.59
N LEU A 143 -21.65 -15.03 -5.37
CA LEU A 143 -21.63 -15.06 -6.83
C LEU A 143 -20.58 -16.07 -7.33
N ASN A 144 -20.86 -17.36 -7.15
CA ASN A 144 -20.09 -18.46 -7.73
C ASN A 144 -20.78 -19.01 -8.99
N TYR A 145 -20.10 -19.90 -9.71
CA TYR A 145 -20.62 -20.53 -10.94
C TYR A 145 -22.02 -21.16 -10.75
N LEU A 146 -22.29 -21.78 -9.59
CA LEU A 146 -23.58 -22.41 -9.32
C LEU A 146 -24.71 -21.39 -9.15
N ALA A 147 -24.41 -20.19 -8.64
CA ALA A 147 -25.39 -19.11 -8.60
C ALA A 147 -25.74 -18.61 -10.00
N VAL A 148 -24.73 -18.43 -10.86
CA VAL A 148 -24.96 -18.07 -12.27
C VAL A 148 -25.76 -19.16 -12.98
N LEU A 149 -25.39 -20.42 -12.78
CA LEU A 149 -26.09 -21.56 -13.35
C LEU A 149 -27.58 -21.58 -12.93
N GLY A 150 -27.87 -21.45 -11.64
CA GLY A 150 -29.24 -21.44 -11.13
C GLY A 150 -30.09 -20.29 -11.69
N TYR A 151 -29.48 -19.11 -11.88
CA TYR A 151 -30.16 -17.95 -12.49
C TYR A 151 -30.38 -18.13 -14.01
N VAL A 152 -29.41 -18.70 -14.71
CA VAL A 152 -29.55 -18.98 -16.15
C VAL A 152 -30.59 -20.08 -16.38
N ASP A 153 -30.56 -21.12 -15.56
CA ASP A 153 -31.51 -22.24 -15.61
C ASP A 153 -32.96 -21.77 -15.44
N SER A 154 -33.23 -20.83 -14.53
CA SER A 154 -34.58 -20.30 -14.34
C SER A 154 -35.03 -19.44 -15.52
N ILE A 155 -34.14 -18.64 -16.13
CA ILE A 155 -34.44 -17.89 -17.34
C ILE A 155 -34.76 -18.84 -18.50
N ILE A 156 -33.96 -19.89 -18.68
CA ILE A 156 -34.18 -20.91 -19.71
C ILE A 156 -35.55 -21.56 -19.53
N TYR A 157 -35.88 -21.93 -18.29
CA TYR A 157 -37.20 -22.46 -17.94
C TYR A 157 -38.32 -21.47 -18.27
N GLU A 158 -38.22 -20.20 -17.84
CA GLU A 158 -39.25 -19.17 -18.09
C GLU A 158 -39.44 -18.85 -19.57
N LYS A 159 -38.38 -18.99 -20.37
CA LYS A 159 -38.43 -18.80 -21.82
C LYS A 159 -38.89 -20.04 -22.58
N GLY A 160 -39.13 -21.17 -21.90
CA GLY A 160 -39.52 -22.43 -22.54
C GLY A 160 -38.46 -22.93 -23.53
N ILE A 161 -37.18 -22.63 -23.26
CA ILE A 161 -36.09 -23.08 -24.13
C ILE A 161 -35.96 -24.60 -23.96
N SER A 162 -35.87 -25.32 -25.09
CA SER A 162 -35.80 -26.79 -25.10
C SER A 162 -34.64 -27.34 -24.26
N GLU A 163 -34.83 -28.52 -23.69
CA GLU A 163 -33.84 -29.20 -22.83
C GLU A 163 -32.47 -29.35 -23.50
N GLU A 164 -32.43 -29.59 -24.81
CA GLU A 164 -31.19 -29.71 -25.57
C GLU A 164 -30.39 -28.39 -25.61
N LYS A 165 -31.08 -27.26 -25.81
CA LYS A 165 -30.45 -25.93 -25.73
C LYS A 165 -30.06 -25.57 -24.31
N SER A 166 -30.87 -25.96 -23.31
CA SER A 166 -30.56 -25.78 -21.89
C SER A 166 -29.26 -26.49 -21.51
N LYS A 167 -29.11 -27.75 -21.93
CA LYS A 167 -27.91 -28.54 -21.70
C LYS A 167 -26.68 -27.92 -22.36
N SER A 168 -26.80 -27.47 -23.61
CA SER A 168 -25.71 -26.77 -24.31
C SER A 168 -25.27 -25.48 -23.61
N ILE A 169 -26.20 -24.71 -23.04
CA ILE A 169 -25.87 -23.50 -22.26
C ILE A 169 -25.17 -23.89 -20.95
N SER A 170 -25.66 -24.90 -20.24
CA SER A 170 -25.04 -25.41 -19.02
C SER A 170 -23.61 -25.90 -19.27
N ASP A 171 -23.39 -26.68 -20.34
CA ASP A 171 -22.07 -27.17 -20.74
C ASP A 171 -21.14 -26.00 -21.11
N SER A 172 -21.65 -25.00 -21.83
CA SER A 172 -20.88 -23.80 -22.19
C SER A 172 -20.47 -22.98 -20.97
N LEU A 173 -21.38 -22.82 -19.99
CA LEU A 173 -21.08 -22.15 -18.71
C LEU A 173 -20.04 -22.90 -17.91
N LYS A 174 -20.10 -24.23 -17.89
CA LYS A 174 -19.10 -25.07 -17.24
C LYS A 174 -17.72 -24.93 -17.88
N ILE A 175 -17.65 -24.97 -19.21
CA ILE A 175 -16.41 -24.74 -19.97
C ILE A 175 -15.85 -23.34 -19.67
N LEU A 176 -16.71 -22.33 -19.58
CA LEU A 176 -16.30 -20.97 -19.26
C LEU A 176 -15.74 -20.86 -17.83
N ASP A 177 -16.40 -21.46 -16.83
CA ASP A 177 -15.93 -21.53 -15.45
C ASP A 177 -14.56 -22.23 -15.36
N GLU A 178 -14.41 -23.38 -16.03
CA GLU A 178 -13.14 -24.10 -16.09
C GLU A 178 -12.03 -23.28 -16.74
N LYS A 179 -12.33 -22.56 -17.82
CA LYS A 179 -11.38 -21.66 -18.49
C LYS A 179 -10.96 -20.52 -17.57
N TRP A 180 -11.93 -19.85 -16.93
CA TRP A 180 -11.65 -18.74 -16.02
C TRP A 180 -10.84 -19.19 -14.81
N ARG A 181 -11.12 -20.36 -14.24
CA ARG A 181 -10.31 -20.93 -13.16
C ARG A 181 -8.86 -21.16 -13.59
N LYS A 182 -8.65 -21.73 -14.78
CA LYS A 182 -7.30 -21.94 -15.33
C LYS A 182 -6.57 -20.63 -15.58
N ASP A 183 -7.24 -19.64 -16.17
CA ASP A 183 -6.67 -18.32 -16.43
C ASP A 183 -6.31 -17.59 -15.13
N LEU A 184 -7.17 -17.69 -14.11
CA LEU A 184 -6.93 -17.09 -12.81
C LEU A 184 -5.76 -17.77 -12.07
N GLN A 185 -5.68 -19.10 -12.09
CA GLN A 185 -4.54 -19.84 -11.54
C GLN A 185 -3.23 -19.49 -12.26
N SER A 186 -3.26 -19.40 -13.60
CA SER A 186 -2.10 -19.01 -14.42
C SER A 186 -1.64 -17.60 -14.08
N ASN A 187 -2.57 -16.65 -13.95
CA ASN A 187 -2.26 -15.27 -13.56
C ASN A 187 -1.74 -15.19 -12.12
N GLN A 188 -2.27 -15.99 -11.20
CA GLN A 188 -1.76 -16.07 -9.83
C GLN A 188 -0.32 -16.61 -9.80
N PHE A 189 -0.01 -17.63 -10.61
CA PHE A 189 1.36 -18.13 -10.74
C PHE A 189 2.31 -17.06 -11.27
N LYS A 190 1.94 -16.38 -12.36
CA LYS A 190 2.73 -15.27 -12.93
C LYS A 190 2.92 -14.13 -11.93
N PHE A 191 1.89 -13.78 -11.18
CA PHE A 191 1.97 -12.76 -10.15
C PHE A 191 2.99 -13.14 -9.06
N ASN A 192 2.94 -14.38 -8.57
CA ASN A 192 3.87 -14.89 -7.58
C ASN A 192 5.33 -14.92 -8.10
N GLU A 193 5.52 -15.27 -9.37
CA GLU A 193 6.83 -15.25 -10.04
C GLU A 193 7.40 -13.83 -10.16
N ILE A 194 6.58 -12.86 -10.59
CA ILE A 194 6.95 -11.45 -10.62
C ILE A 194 7.29 -10.95 -9.22
N HIS A 195 6.46 -11.29 -8.23
CA HIS A 195 6.67 -10.90 -6.84
C HIS A 195 8.00 -11.46 -6.28
N SER A 196 8.29 -12.74 -6.53
CA SER A 196 9.56 -13.36 -6.16
C SER A 196 10.76 -12.69 -6.85
N THR A 197 10.64 -12.38 -8.14
CA THR A 197 11.68 -11.68 -8.92
C THR A 197 11.95 -10.29 -8.35
N ILE A 198 10.91 -9.53 -8.02
CA ILE A 198 11.03 -8.20 -7.41
C ILE A 198 11.75 -8.30 -6.07
N HIS A 199 11.38 -9.26 -5.22
CA HIS A 199 12.06 -9.45 -3.94
C HIS A 199 13.54 -9.81 -4.09
N SER A 200 13.89 -10.66 -5.06
CA SER A 200 15.30 -10.97 -5.36
C SER A 200 16.08 -9.72 -5.76
N LYS A 201 15.52 -8.90 -6.67
CA LYS A 201 16.15 -7.65 -7.10
C LYS A 201 16.30 -6.63 -5.98
N ILE A 202 15.30 -6.51 -5.10
CA ILE A 202 15.40 -5.66 -3.91
C ILE A 202 16.54 -6.13 -3.00
N SER A 203 16.67 -7.45 -2.79
CA SER A 203 17.76 -8.02 -2.01
C SER A 203 19.14 -7.73 -2.63
N GLU A 204 19.28 -7.87 -3.95
CA GLU A 204 20.51 -7.55 -4.68
C GLU A 204 20.87 -6.05 -4.57
N ILE A 205 19.89 -5.16 -4.75
CA ILE A 205 20.08 -3.70 -4.61
C ILE A 205 20.53 -3.36 -3.20
N ASN A 206 19.92 -3.95 -2.17
CA ASN A 206 20.31 -3.71 -0.78
C ASN A 206 21.74 -4.18 -0.50
N LYS A 207 22.14 -5.33 -1.05
CA LYS A 207 23.52 -5.82 -0.95
C LYS A 207 24.51 -4.87 -1.63
N TRP A 208 24.23 -4.49 -2.87
CA TRP A 208 25.05 -3.54 -3.63
C TRP A 208 25.17 -2.18 -2.92
N PHE A 209 24.07 -1.69 -2.34
CA PHE A 209 24.05 -0.44 -1.57
C PHE A 209 24.91 -0.54 -0.31
N ALA A 210 24.86 -1.67 0.41
CA ALA A 210 25.68 -1.91 1.59
C ALA A 210 27.18 -1.99 1.26
N GLU A 211 27.54 -2.67 0.16
CA GLU A 211 28.92 -2.76 -0.34
C GLU A 211 29.45 -1.38 -0.75
N THR A 212 28.69 -0.67 -1.59
CA THR A 212 29.05 0.68 -2.05
C THR A 212 29.19 1.66 -0.89
N SER A 213 28.28 1.61 0.09
CA SER A 213 28.36 2.45 1.30
C SER A 213 29.59 2.11 2.14
N SER A 214 29.99 0.84 2.20
CA SER A 214 31.21 0.44 2.91
C SER A 214 32.46 0.95 2.21
N ASP A 215 32.51 0.89 0.88
CA ASP A 215 33.66 1.35 0.11
C ASP A 215 33.81 2.88 0.14
N ILE A 216 32.71 3.63 0.05
CA ILE A 216 32.71 5.08 0.26
C ILE A 216 33.28 5.44 1.63
N ARG A 217 32.87 4.73 2.69
CA ARG A 217 33.40 4.97 4.05
C ARG A 217 34.90 4.69 4.15
N LYS A 218 35.39 3.62 3.49
CA LYS A 218 36.84 3.31 3.45
C LYS A 218 37.60 4.40 2.72
N GLU A 219 37.12 4.85 1.56
CA GLU A 219 37.75 5.95 0.81
C GLU A 219 37.76 7.25 1.62
N GLU A 220 36.67 7.58 2.31
CA GLU A 220 36.62 8.77 3.19
C GLU A 220 37.66 8.68 4.31
N THR A 221 37.80 7.51 4.95
CA THR A 221 38.83 7.29 5.98
C THR A 221 40.23 7.45 5.39
N GLN A 222 40.53 6.80 4.26
CA GLN A 222 41.83 6.92 3.60
C GLN A 222 42.16 8.35 3.19
N ARG A 223 41.17 9.09 2.65
CA ARG A 223 41.35 10.52 2.31
C ARG A 223 41.64 11.35 3.55
N LYS A 224 40.95 11.10 4.68
CA LYS A 224 41.20 11.82 5.94
C LYS A 224 42.61 11.55 6.45
N GLU A 225 43.03 10.29 6.48
CA GLU A 225 44.39 9.90 6.89
C GLU A 225 45.45 10.56 5.99
N MET A 226 45.28 10.53 4.67
CA MET A 226 46.18 11.19 3.72
C MET A 226 46.22 12.71 3.91
N TRP A 227 45.07 13.36 4.13
CA TRP A 227 45.02 14.80 4.40
C TRP A 227 45.71 15.16 5.71
N GLU A 228 45.52 14.37 6.76
CA GLU A 228 46.22 14.55 8.04
C GLU A 228 47.73 14.41 7.87
N GLU A 229 48.20 13.41 7.10
CA GLU A 229 49.61 13.23 6.80
C GLU A 229 50.20 14.43 6.04
N ILE A 230 49.53 14.91 5.00
CA ILE A 230 49.94 16.11 4.23
C ILE A 230 49.98 17.35 5.13
N LEU A 231 48.98 17.54 6.00
CA LEU A 231 48.94 18.68 6.91
C LEU A 231 50.10 18.64 7.92
N GLN A 232 50.41 17.45 8.47
CA GLN A 232 51.52 17.29 9.40
C GLN A 232 52.88 17.46 8.71
N SER A 233 53.06 16.91 7.51
CA SER A 233 54.30 17.06 6.74
C SER A 233 54.54 18.51 6.35
N SER A 234 53.51 19.19 5.83
CA SER A 234 53.57 20.62 5.48
C SER A 234 53.84 21.50 6.70
N LYS A 235 53.20 21.23 7.84
CA LYS A 235 53.48 21.97 9.08
C LYS A 235 54.94 21.82 9.52
N LYS A 236 55.49 20.60 9.44
CA LYS A 236 56.89 20.32 9.76
C LYS A 236 57.83 21.05 8.81
N GLU A 237 57.57 21.01 7.50
CA GLU A 237 58.38 21.69 6.48
C GLU A 237 58.37 23.21 6.66
N ILE A 238 57.21 23.81 6.91
CA ILE A 238 57.07 25.24 7.22
C ILE A 238 57.86 25.59 8.48
N GLN A 239 57.76 24.78 9.55
CA GLN A 239 58.52 25.00 10.78
C GLN A 239 60.03 24.93 10.54
N THR A 240 60.50 23.95 9.77
CA THR A 240 61.91 23.84 9.38
C THR A 240 62.36 25.07 8.58
N THR A 241 61.57 25.49 7.60
CA THR A 241 61.88 26.68 6.77
C THR A 241 61.94 27.96 7.61
N ILE A 242 61.02 28.12 8.58
CA ILE A 242 61.02 29.24 9.51
C ILE A 242 62.30 29.24 10.36
N GLU A 243 62.70 28.08 10.87
CA GLU A 243 63.88 27.98 11.74
C GLU A 243 65.18 28.19 10.97
N GLU A 244 65.29 27.62 9.76
CA GLU A 244 66.39 27.90 8.84
C GLU A 244 66.47 29.38 8.47
N GLY A 245 65.32 30.01 8.20
CA GLY A 245 65.24 31.45 7.92
C GLY A 245 65.67 32.33 9.10
N LYS A 246 65.34 31.95 10.34
CA LYS A 246 65.82 32.64 11.55
C LYS A 246 67.32 32.51 11.70
N ASN A 247 67.87 31.31 11.56
CA ASN A 247 69.30 31.07 11.67
C ASN A 247 70.07 31.88 10.62
N LEU A 248 69.56 31.93 9.39
CA LEU A 248 70.14 32.76 8.33
C LEU A 248 70.09 34.26 8.66
N LEU A 249 68.99 34.75 9.22
CA LEU A 249 68.87 36.15 9.65
C LEU A 249 69.83 36.49 10.79
N ASP A 250 70.01 35.59 11.76
CA ASP A 250 70.97 35.75 12.84
C ASP A 250 72.42 35.74 12.32
N ASP A 251 72.74 34.88 11.35
CA ASP A 251 74.03 34.87 10.68
C ASP A 251 74.29 36.16 9.89
N ILE A 252 73.30 36.66 9.13
CA ILE A 252 73.39 37.94 8.42
C ILE A 252 73.61 39.08 9.42
N LYS A 253 72.87 39.09 10.52
CA LYS A 253 73.01 40.09 11.58
C LYS A 253 74.41 40.05 12.18
N LYS A 254 74.93 38.86 12.48
CA LYS A 254 76.29 38.68 13.01
C LYS A 254 77.35 39.16 12.01
N GLN A 255 77.24 38.81 10.73
CA GLN A 255 78.14 39.30 9.68
C GLN A 255 78.08 40.82 9.52
N TYR A 256 76.88 41.40 9.62
CA TYR A 256 76.69 42.85 9.60
C TYR A 256 77.34 43.52 10.81
N ASP A 257 77.12 43.01 12.02
CA ASP A 257 77.72 43.52 13.26
C ASP A 257 79.26 43.40 13.22
N GLU A 258 79.80 42.28 12.73
CA GLU A 258 81.24 42.07 12.51
C GLU A 258 81.79 43.11 11.51
N HIS A 259 81.12 43.29 10.37
CA HIS A 259 81.51 44.29 9.36
C HIS A 259 81.49 45.72 9.93
N MET A 260 80.44 46.08 10.67
CA MET A 260 80.33 47.40 11.31
C MET A 260 81.41 47.59 12.39
N THR A 261 81.74 46.54 13.14
CA THR A 261 82.81 46.58 14.15
C THR A 261 84.18 46.74 13.51
N MET A 262 84.45 46.07 12.39
CA MET A 262 85.69 46.24 11.62
C MET A 262 85.78 47.60 10.93
N ALA A 263 84.65 48.15 10.48
CA ALA A 263 84.58 49.48 9.90
C ALA A 263 84.77 50.58 10.95
N ALA A 264 84.27 50.40 12.18
CA ALA A 264 84.31 51.40 13.25
C ALA A 264 85.68 52.06 13.49
N PRO A 265 86.81 51.33 13.59
CA PRO A 265 88.13 51.95 13.74
C PRO A 265 88.56 52.72 12.48
N VAL A 266 88.22 52.25 11.27
CA VAL A 266 88.54 52.97 10.02
C VAL A 266 87.76 54.27 9.93
N THR A 267 86.48 54.26 10.28
CA THR A 267 85.64 55.47 10.30
C THR A 267 86.09 56.44 11.39
N TYR A 268 86.49 55.93 12.57
CA TYR A 268 87.07 56.75 13.63
C TYR A 268 88.34 57.44 13.15
N TRP A 269 89.30 56.69 12.59
CA TRP A 269 90.55 57.26 12.08
C TRP A 269 90.35 58.18 10.87
N SER A 270 89.39 57.93 9.99
CA SER A 270 89.10 58.84 8.87
C SER A 270 88.53 60.17 9.35
N THR A 271 87.60 60.11 10.32
CA THR A 271 86.96 61.30 10.91
C THR A 271 87.99 62.12 11.70
N GLU A 272 88.84 61.44 12.47
CA GLU A 272 89.88 62.09 13.27
C GLU A 272 90.98 62.68 12.40
N ARG A 273 91.36 62.02 11.30
CA ARG A 273 92.27 62.56 10.29
C ARG A 273 91.68 63.81 9.63
N ASP A 274 90.40 63.82 9.29
CA ASP A 274 89.76 64.99 8.69
C ASP A 274 89.64 66.16 9.68
N HIS A 275 89.43 65.86 10.97
CA HIS A 275 89.56 66.83 12.06
C HIS A 275 90.98 67.39 12.17
N PHE A 276 92.00 66.54 12.14
CA PHE A 276 93.41 66.94 12.16
C PHE A 276 93.78 67.81 10.95
N LYS A 277 93.33 67.46 9.75
CA LYS A 277 93.54 68.26 8.53
C LYS A 277 92.91 69.64 8.66
N LYS A 278 91.70 69.74 9.20
CA LYS A 278 91.06 71.04 9.47
C LYS A 278 91.84 71.84 10.51
N LEU A 279 92.29 71.21 11.59
CA LEU A 279 93.07 71.87 12.65
C LEU A 279 94.41 72.41 12.13
N ILE A 280 95.13 71.62 11.33
CA ILE A 280 96.37 72.04 10.65
C ILE A 280 96.06 73.17 9.65
N GLY A 281 94.95 73.08 8.91
CA GLY A 281 94.46 74.15 8.05
C GLY A 281 94.25 75.47 8.81
N TYR A 282 93.58 75.44 9.96
CA TYR A 282 93.39 76.63 10.78
C TYR A 282 94.68 77.18 11.39
N LEU A 283 95.59 76.31 11.85
CA LEU A 283 96.90 76.72 12.37
C LEU A 283 97.78 77.35 11.29
N SER A 284 97.77 76.79 10.07
CA SER A 284 98.53 77.35 8.95
C SER A 284 97.99 78.71 8.48
N VAL A 285 96.66 78.94 8.54
CA VAL A 285 96.08 80.27 8.31
C VAL A 285 96.44 81.24 9.44
N GLY A 286 96.42 80.80 10.71
CA GLY A 286 96.85 81.62 11.85
C GLY A 286 98.30 82.09 11.74
N ILE A 287 99.21 81.18 11.43
CA ILE A 287 100.64 81.49 11.23
C ILE A 287 100.85 82.42 10.02
N ALA A 288 100.15 82.20 8.91
CA ALA A 288 100.25 83.08 7.74
C ALA A 288 99.73 84.51 8.02
N THR A 289 98.73 84.65 8.90
CA THR A 289 98.16 85.96 9.26
C THR A 289 99.10 86.72 10.21
N GLU A 290 99.79 86.03 11.13
CA GLU A 290 100.82 86.63 11.98
C GLU A 290 102.07 87.07 11.19
N PHE A 291 102.50 86.31 10.18
CA PHE A 291 103.60 86.72 9.29
C PHE A 291 103.28 87.96 8.44
N LEU A 292 102.00 88.19 8.08
CA LEU A 292 101.56 89.38 7.33
C LEU A 292 101.46 90.65 8.19
N VAL A 293 101.21 90.52 9.49
CA VAL A 293 101.07 91.67 10.41
C VAL A 293 102.43 92.17 10.94
N PHE A 294 103.44 91.30 11.02
CA PHE A 294 104.75 91.65 11.61
C PHE A 294 105.89 91.94 10.62
N GLY A 295 105.61 92.01 9.32
CA GLY A 295 106.53 92.64 8.34
C GLY A 295 107.95 92.07 8.31
N TRP A 296 108.08 90.75 8.37
CA TRP A 296 109.36 90.04 8.23
C TRP A 296 109.42 89.28 6.90
N GLU A 297 110.32 89.68 6.00
CA GLU A 297 110.68 88.91 4.81
C GLU A 297 111.41 87.61 5.23
N PRO A 298 110.87 86.40 4.98
CA PRO A 298 111.55 85.17 5.31
C PRO A 298 112.53 84.79 4.20
N LYS A 299 113.82 85.02 4.44
CA LYS A 299 114.91 84.31 3.76
C LYS A 299 114.83 82.82 4.12
N SER A 300 114.65 81.99 3.10
CA SER A 300 115.00 80.56 3.06
C SER A 300 114.67 79.71 4.30
N ILE A 301 113.53 79.02 4.27
CA ILE A 301 113.36 77.78 5.03
C ILE A 301 112.82 76.70 4.09
N PHE A 302 113.74 75.84 3.67
CA PHE A 302 113.47 74.46 3.29
C PHE A 302 112.86 73.71 4.49
N LEU A 303 111.81 72.92 4.27
CA LEU A 303 111.63 71.52 4.73
C LEU A 303 110.16 71.11 4.46
N PHE A 304 109.84 70.17 3.54
CA PHE A 304 109.95 68.70 3.56
C PHE A 304 108.76 67.97 4.20
N TRP A 305 108.34 66.90 3.51
CA TRP A 305 107.43 65.77 3.82
C TRP A 305 105.98 65.89 3.35
N TYR A 306 105.53 65.04 2.39
CA TYR A 306 105.19 63.59 2.47
C TYR A 306 103.96 63.31 3.34
#